data_AF-A0AB73HGM3-F1
#
_entry.id   AF-A0AB73HGM3-F1
#
_cell.length_a   1.000
_cell.length_b   1.000
_cell.length_c   1.000
_cell.angle_alpha   90.00
_cell.angle_beta   90.00
_cell.angle_gamma   90.00
#
_symmetry.space_group_name_H-M   'P 1'
#
loop_
_entity.id
_entity.type
_entity.pdbx_description
1 polymer ?
#
loop_
_entity_poly.entity_id
_entity_poly.type
_entity_poly.pdbx_seq_one_letter_code
_entity_poly.pdbx_strand_id
1 'polypeptide(L)'
;MMLKILLCAYIRKACSGRKIQQMIEENIAMMWLIGDADGVPSYRTINRFRTSLQMTKLIQKAFVCFRQLLVDNAMIDNKVFIDGTKINANSNKYSFVWRKSSEKYEQQFDEKLIQNQVDTVIREEDTITRLEIIDENITHEIGKLNQKIENEKVKALSTSY
;
A
#
# COMPACT_ATOMS: atom_id res chain seq x y z
N MET A 1 1.09 18.34 0.47
CA MET A 1 1.34 17.50 -0.72
C MET A 1 0.96 16.03 -0.51
N MET A 2 1.51 15.32 0.49
CA MET A 2 1.27 13.87 0.67
C MET A 2 -0.18 13.48 0.98
N LEU A 3 -0.90 14.30 1.76
CA LEU A 3 -2.29 13.99 2.14
C LEU A 3 -3.22 13.90 0.91
N LYS A 4 -3.17 14.89 0.00
CA LYS A 4 -4.00 14.88 -1.23
C LYS A 4 -3.73 13.65 -2.10
N ILE A 5 -2.46 13.27 -2.25
CA ILE A 5 -2.05 12.07 -3.01
C ILE A 5 -2.67 10.81 -2.39
N LEU A 6 -2.53 10.63 -1.08
CA LEU A 6 -3.06 9.47 -0.36
C LEU A 6 -4.58 9.38 -0.46
N LEU A 7 -5.28 10.50 -0.28
CA LEU A 7 -6.74 10.55 -0.39
C LEU A 7 -7.22 10.12 -1.79
N CYS A 8 -6.62 10.69 -2.84
CA CYS A 8 -6.97 10.33 -4.22
C CYS A 8 -6.60 8.88 -4.57
N ALA A 9 -5.46 8.38 -4.10
CA ALA A 9 -5.06 7.00 -4.32
C ALA A 9 -6.00 6.00 -3.60
N TYR A 10 -6.39 6.28 -2.36
CA TYR A 10 -7.26 5.41 -1.57
C TYR A 10 -8.68 5.30 -2.15
N ILE A 11 -9.22 6.38 -2.74
CA ILE A 11 -10.50 6.31 -3.47
C ILE A 11 -10.41 5.35 -4.66
N ARG A 12 -9.25 5.29 -5.31
CA ARG A 12 -8.98 4.35 -6.41
C ARG A 12 -8.51 2.98 -5.93
N LYS A 13 -8.61 2.71 -4.62
CA LYS A 13 -8.20 1.45 -3.97
C LYS A 13 -6.71 1.12 -4.12
N ALA A 14 -5.88 2.13 -4.38
CA ALA A 14 -4.43 1.98 -4.42
C ALA A 14 -3.84 2.23 -3.03
N CYS A 15 -3.63 1.15 -2.27
CA CYS A 15 -3.12 1.21 -0.89
C CYS A 15 -1.63 0.84 -0.77
N SER A 16 -1.01 0.31 -1.82
CA SER A 16 0.43 -0.01 -1.85
C SER A 16 1.26 1.26 -2.08
N GLY A 17 2.31 1.48 -1.30
CA GLY A 17 3.20 2.62 -1.48
C GLY A 17 3.84 2.62 -2.87
N ARG A 18 4.29 1.45 -3.34
CA ARG A 18 4.86 1.29 -4.69
C ARG A 18 3.82 1.58 -5.78
N LYS A 19 2.60 1.07 -5.60
CA LYS A 19 1.49 1.32 -6.53
C LYS A 19 1.06 2.78 -6.55
N ILE A 20 1.13 3.47 -5.41
CA ILE A 20 0.85 4.92 -5.32
C ILE A 20 1.93 5.70 -6.07
N GLN A 21 3.21 5.35 -5.90
CA GLN A 21 4.31 5.97 -6.65
C GLN A 21 4.12 5.76 -8.17
N GLN A 22 3.89 4.53 -8.61
CA GLN A 22 3.62 4.21 -10.01
C GLN A 22 2.40 4.99 -10.54
N MET A 23 1.31 5.09 -9.76
CA MET A 23 0.12 5.84 -10.15
C MET A 23 0.40 7.34 -10.30
N ILE A 24 1.35 7.90 -9.56
CA ILE A 24 1.79 9.29 -9.73
C ILE A 24 2.53 9.48 -11.05
N GLU A 25 3.44 8.54 -11.37
CA GLU A 25 4.27 8.57 -12.57
C GLU A 25 3.44 8.37 -13.86
N GLU A 26 2.44 7.49 -13.81
CA GLU A 26 1.64 7.11 -14.98
C GLU A 26 0.40 8.01 -15.18
N ASN A 27 -0.16 8.60 -14.12
CA ASN A 27 -1.43 9.30 -14.21
C ASN A 27 -1.25 10.82 -14.25
N ILE A 28 -1.59 11.43 -15.39
CA ILE A 28 -1.51 12.89 -15.61
C ILE A 28 -2.28 13.67 -14.53
N ALA A 29 -3.45 13.20 -14.09
CA ALA A 29 -4.22 13.89 -13.06
C ALA A 29 -3.51 13.87 -11.70
N MET A 30 -2.81 12.78 -11.37
CA MET A 30 -1.99 12.72 -10.15
C MET A 30 -0.76 13.60 -10.25
N MET A 31 -0.12 13.65 -11.41
CA MET A 31 1.03 14.52 -11.67
C MET A 31 0.62 16.00 -11.52
N TRP A 32 -0.51 16.39 -12.10
CA TRP A 32 -1.08 17.73 -11.95
C TRP A 32 -1.51 18.01 -10.51
N LEU A 33 -2.08 17.01 -9.83
CA LEU A 33 -2.45 17.12 -8.42
C LEU A 33 -1.23 17.43 -7.55
N ILE A 34 -0.03 16.92 -7.87
CA ILE A 34 1.20 17.22 -7.12
C ILE A 34 1.61 18.68 -7.31
N GLY A 35 1.60 19.15 -8.56
CA GLY A 35 1.89 20.54 -8.95
C GLY A 35 3.32 20.77 -9.43
N ASP A 36 4.24 19.84 -9.15
CA ASP A 36 5.64 19.88 -9.55
C ASP A 36 6.04 18.58 -10.27
N ALA A 37 6.60 18.69 -11.47
CA ALA A 37 7.00 17.54 -12.29
C ALA A 37 8.21 16.78 -11.72
N ASP A 38 9.13 17.48 -11.04
CA ASP A 38 10.37 16.90 -10.48
C ASP A 38 10.20 16.39 -9.03
N GLY A 39 8.98 16.45 -8.48
CA GLY A 39 8.69 16.23 -7.05
C GLY A 39 8.07 14.88 -6.70
N VAL A 40 8.22 13.84 -7.53
CA VAL A 40 7.59 12.53 -7.29
C VAL A 40 8.15 11.90 -6.01
N PRO A 41 7.33 11.68 -4.97
CA PRO A 41 7.82 11.08 -3.75
C PRO A 41 8.03 9.58 -3.92
N SER A 42 9.19 9.11 -3.50
CA SER A 42 9.45 7.68 -3.35
C SER A 42 8.41 7.01 -2.44
N TYR A 43 8.08 5.75 -2.73
CA TYR A 43 7.23 4.90 -1.89
C TYR A 43 7.65 4.88 -0.42
N ARG A 44 8.96 4.99 -0.13
CA ARG A 44 9.48 5.06 1.25
C ARG A 44 9.01 6.33 1.95
N THR A 45 9.01 7.47 1.26
CA THR A 45 8.53 8.75 1.78
C THR A 45 7.03 8.70 2.03
N ILE A 46 6.27 8.11 1.12
CA ILE A 46 4.82 7.90 1.25
C ILE A 46 4.52 7.04 2.49
N ASN A 47 5.22 5.90 2.63
CA ASN A 47 5.07 4.98 3.75
C ASN A 47 5.43 5.65 5.08
N ARG A 48 6.57 6.36 5.14
CA ARG A 48 6.97 7.12 6.33
C ARG A 48 5.93 8.15 6.76
N PHE A 49 5.32 8.86 5.80
CA PHE A 49 4.30 9.86 6.09
C PHE A 49 3.04 9.24 6.71
N ARG A 50 2.53 8.15 6.12
CA ARG A 50 1.26 7.53 6.56
C ARG A 50 1.38 6.69 7.83
N THR A 51 2.55 6.14 8.13
CA THR A 51 2.80 5.32 9.32
C THR A 51 3.06 6.17 10.59
N SER A 52 3.21 7.49 10.45
CA SER A 52 3.30 8.38 11.62
C SER A 52 2.00 8.36 12.42
N LEU A 53 2.09 8.11 13.73
CA LEU A 53 0.95 7.94 14.64
C LEU A 53 -0.09 9.07 14.54
N GLN A 54 0.37 10.32 14.46
CA GLN A 54 -0.51 11.48 14.33
C GLN A 54 -1.19 11.52 12.97
N MET A 55 -0.45 11.14 11.92
CA MET A 55 -0.90 11.23 10.54
C MET A 55 -1.91 10.12 10.21
N THR A 56 -1.73 8.91 10.75
CA THR A 56 -2.65 7.78 10.53
C THR A 56 -4.08 8.15 10.93
N LYS A 57 -4.28 8.70 12.13
CA LYS A 57 -5.60 9.14 12.61
C LYS A 57 -6.16 10.29 11.77
N LEU A 58 -5.30 11.22 11.34
CA LEU A 58 -5.71 12.34 10.49
C LEU A 58 -6.17 11.87 9.11
N ILE A 59 -5.40 10.97 8.47
CA ILE A 59 -5.72 10.42 7.15
C ILE A 59 -7.06 9.68 7.20
N GLN A 60 -7.32 8.88 8.24
CA GLN A 60 -8.61 8.19 8.39
C GLN A 60 -9.78 9.17 8.42
N LYS A 61 -9.74 10.18 9.30
CA LYS A 61 -10.80 11.18 9.40
C LYS A 61 -10.95 11.99 8.11
N ALA A 62 -9.83 12.40 7.52
CA ALA A 62 -9.81 13.13 6.26
C ALA A 62 -10.40 12.31 5.12
N PHE A 63 -10.12 11.00 5.07
CA PHE A 63 -10.66 10.11 4.05
C PHE A 63 -12.17 9.93 4.16
N VAL A 64 -12.69 9.72 5.38
CA VAL A 64 -14.15 9.61 5.60
C VAL A 64 -14.85 10.90 5.16
N CYS A 65 -14.34 12.06 5.59
CA CYS A 65 -14.89 13.35 5.19
C CYS A 65 -14.78 13.59 3.68
N PHE A 66 -13.63 13.28 3.08
CA PHE A 66 -13.42 13.46 1.65
C PHE A 66 -14.33 12.56 0.82
N ARG A 67 -14.48 11.29 1.19
CA ARG A 67 -15.41 10.37 0.54
C ARG A 67 -16.85 10.88 0.65
N GLN A 68 -17.27 11.33 1.83
CA GLN A 68 -18.61 11.87 2.03
C GLN A 68 -18.87 13.07 1.11
N LEU A 69 -17.91 14.01 1.02
CA LEU A 69 -18.00 15.14 0.10
C LEU A 69 -18.15 14.70 -1.36
N LEU A 70 -17.41 13.67 -1.80
CA LEU A 70 -17.54 13.17 -3.17
C LEU A 70 -18.90 12.51 -3.44
N VAL A 71 -19.47 11.83 -2.45
CA VAL A 71 -20.83 11.27 -2.54
C VAL A 71 -21.87 12.39 -2.60
N ASP A 72 -21.75 13.39 -1.73
CA ASP A 72 -22.68 14.52 -1.66
C ASP A 72 -22.67 15.35 -2.95
N ASN A 73 -21.51 15.42 -3.62
CA ASN A 73 -21.35 16.08 -4.93
C ASN A 73 -21.64 15.15 -6.13
N ALA A 74 -22.19 13.95 -5.90
CA ALA A 74 -22.49 12.96 -6.93
C ALA A 74 -21.31 12.58 -7.84
N MET A 75 -20.07 12.70 -7.33
CA MET A 75 -18.85 12.30 -8.06
C MET A 75 -18.55 10.81 -7.92
N ILE A 76 -18.99 10.19 -6.82
CA ILE A 76 -18.90 8.75 -6.58
C ILE A 76 -20.22 8.23 -6.04
N ASP A 77 -20.61 7.03 -6.46
CA ASP A 77 -21.76 6.36 -5.90
C ASP A 77 -21.40 5.67 -4.57
N ASN A 78 -22.32 5.74 -3.61
CA ASN A 78 -22.24 4.93 -2.39
C ASN A 78 -22.81 3.51 -2.59
N LYS A 79 -23.04 3.10 -3.84
CA LYS A 79 -23.70 1.84 -4.19
C LYS A 79 -22.69 0.85 -4.72
N VAL A 80 -22.74 -0.37 -4.21
CA VAL A 80 -21.99 -1.51 -4.76
C VAL A 80 -22.93 -2.26 -5.70
N PHE A 81 -22.66 -2.18 -7.00
CA PHE A 81 -23.38 -2.96 -8.00
C PHE A 81 -22.76 -4.35 -8.06
N ILE A 82 -23.44 -5.32 -7.47
CA ILE A 82 -23.10 -6.73 -7.60
C ILE A 82 -23.87 -7.22 -8.84
N ASP A 83 -23.17 -7.31 -9.97
CA ASP A 83 -23.75 -7.81 -11.23
C ASP A 83 -24.37 -9.18 -11.02
N GLY A 84 -25.69 -9.30 -11.24
CA GLY A 84 -26.53 -10.51 -11.36
C GLY A 84 -26.39 -11.64 -10.34
N THR A 85 -25.41 -11.57 -9.44
CA THR A 85 -24.91 -12.68 -8.66
C THR A 85 -25.64 -12.64 -7.34
N LYS A 86 -26.57 -13.58 -7.16
CA LYS A 86 -27.18 -13.83 -5.85
C LYS A 86 -26.13 -14.46 -4.94
N ILE A 87 -25.29 -13.62 -4.35
CA ILE A 87 -24.47 -14.01 -3.23
C ILE A 87 -25.44 -14.19 -2.07
N ASN A 88 -25.81 -15.43 -1.79
CA ASN A 88 -26.29 -15.74 -0.45
C ASN A 88 -25.11 -15.39 0.44
N ALA A 89 -25.19 -14.27 1.18
CA ALA A 89 -24.30 -14.07 2.29
C ALA A 89 -24.28 -15.39 3.08
N ASN A 90 -23.19 -15.71 3.76
CA ASN A 90 -23.20 -16.76 4.77
C ASN A 90 -24.12 -16.37 5.97
N SER A 91 -25.29 -15.78 5.71
CA SER A 91 -26.40 -15.65 6.62
C SER A 91 -27.07 -17.02 6.63
N ASN A 92 -26.94 -17.71 7.75
CA ASN A 92 -27.84 -18.81 8.05
C ASN A 92 -29.27 -18.31 7.81
N LYS A 93 -30.07 -19.04 7.02
CA LYS A 93 -31.41 -18.60 6.54
C LYS A 93 -32.37 -18.24 7.68
N TYR A 94 -31.99 -18.59 8.91
CA TYR A 94 -32.72 -18.39 10.16
C TYR A 94 -32.05 -17.43 11.17
N SER A 95 -31.00 -16.69 10.79
CA SER A 95 -30.36 -15.74 11.71
C SER A 95 -31.10 -14.40 11.70
N PHE A 96 -31.80 -14.07 12.79
CA PHE A 96 -32.30 -12.73 13.02
C PHE A 96 -31.14 -11.80 13.36
N VAL A 97 -30.95 -10.76 12.55
CA VAL A 97 -29.95 -9.72 12.80
C VAL A 97 -30.64 -8.54 13.47
N TRP A 98 -30.18 -8.19 14.68
CA TRP A 98 -30.75 -7.08 15.42
C TRP A 98 -30.28 -5.75 14.83
N ARG A 99 -31.21 -4.85 14.49
CA ARG A 99 -30.92 -3.53 13.90
C ARG A 99 -29.85 -2.76 14.69
N LYS A 100 -30.03 -2.66 16.01
CA LYS A 100 -29.09 -1.96 16.91
C LYS A 100 -27.69 -2.57 16.89
N SER A 101 -27.60 -3.89 16.76
CA SER A 101 -26.30 -4.57 16.63
C SER A 101 -25.67 -4.28 15.26
N SER A 102 -26.47 -4.27 14.20
CA SER A 102 -26.03 -4.00 12.83
C SER A 102 -25.48 -2.58 12.69
N GLU A 103 -26.24 -1.58 13.16
CA GLU A 103 -25.81 -0.17 13.17
C GLU A 103 -24.52 0.03 13.99
N LYS A 104 -24.40 -0.65 15.14
CA LYS A 104 -23.18 -0.61 15.98
C LYS A 104 -21.97 -1.24 15.29
N TYR A 105 -22.16 -2.31 14.52
CA TYR A 105 -21.08 -2.98 13.79
C TYR A 105 -20.67 -2.20 12.54
N GLU A 106 -21.63 -1.61 11.82
CA GLU A 106 -21.39 -0.77 10.64
C GLU A 106 -20.49 0.42 10.98
N GLN A 107 -20.81 1.16 12.05
CA GLN A 107 -19.97 2.25 12.55
C GLN A 107 -18.54 1.81 12.92
N GLN A 108 -18.40 0.63 13.53
CA GLN A 108 -17.08 0.09 13.87
C GLN A 108 -16.30 -0.44 12.66
N PHE A 109 -16.99 -0.80 11.59
CA PHE A 109 -16.39 -1.39 10.40
C PHE A 109 -15.74 -0.32 9.52
N ASP A 110 -16.43 0.80 9.32
CA ASP A 110 -15.93 1.91 8.50
C ASP A 110 -14.62 2.51 9.05
N GLU A 111 -14.49 2.62 10.37
CA GLU A 111 -13.26 3.13 11.01
C GLU A 111 -12.07 2.16 10.85
N LYS A 112 -12.32 0.86 10.84
CA LYS A 112 -11.28 -0.17 10.90
C LYS A 112 -10.88 -0.73 9.54
N LEU A 113 -11.78 -0.70 8.55
CA LEU A 113 -11.56 -1.36 7.26
C LEU A 113 -10.36 -0.79 6.52
N ILE A 114 -10.31 0.54 6.38
CA ILE A 114 -9.26 1.23 5.64
C ILE A 114 -7.90 1.00 6.32
N GLN A 115 -7.88 1.11 7.65
CA GLN A 115 -6.65 0.92 8.42
C GLN A 115 -6.13 -0.51 8.28
N ASN A 116 -7.00 -1.51 8.42
CA ASN A 116 -6.61 -2.90 8.30
C ASN A 116 -6.09 -3.24 6.89
N GLN A 117 -6.72 -2.72 5.83
CA GLN A 117 -6.25 -2.90 4.45
C GLN A 117 -4.91 -2.21 4.21
N VAL A 118 -4.72 -0.99 4.72
CA VAL A 118 -3.45 -0.27 4.59
C VAL A 118 -2.35 -0.99 5.36
N ASP A 119 -2.62 -1.45 6.58
CA ASP A 119 -1.63 -2.11 7.44
C ASP A 119 -1.21 -3.48 6.91
N THR A 120 -2.13 -4.25 6.32
CA THR A 120 -1.80 -5.53 5.67
C THR A 120 -0.87 -5.30 4.49
N VAL A 121 -1.21 -4.37 3.61
CA VAL A 121 -0.39 -4.03 2.44
C VAL A 121 0.98 -3.49 2.85
N ILE A 122 1.07 -2.64 3.88
CA ILE A 122 2.37 -2.14 4.37
C ILE A 122 3.24 -3.29 4.88
N ARG A 123 2.68 -4.23 5.64
CA ARG A 123 3.43 -5.39 6.16
C ARG A 123 3.99 -6.24 5.03
N GLU A 124 3.20 -6.47 3.99
CA GLU A 124 3.62 -7.21 2.79
C GLU A 124 4.73 -6.47 2.03
N GLU A 125 4.64 -5.14 1.89
CA GLU A 125 5.71 -4.35 1.25
C GLU A 125 7.01 -4.37 2.06
N ASP A 126 6.92 -4.33 3.39
CA ASP A 126 8.07 -4.35 4.29
C ASP A 126 8.78 -5.70 4.24
N THR A 127 8.05 -6.83 4.18
CA THR A 127 8.66 -8.16 4.03
C THR A 127 9.37 -8.29 2.70
N ILE A 128 8.74 -7.87 1.59
CA ILE A 128 9.37 -7.88 0.27
C ILE A 128 10.64 -7.04 0.26
N THR A 129 10.60 -5.83 0.80
CA THR A 129 11.77 -4.93 0.84
C THR A 129 12.92 -5.53 1.67
N ARG A 130 12.62 -6.23 2.77
CA ARG A 130 13.64 -6.94 3.57
C ARG A 130 14.26 -8.10 2.80
N LEU A 131 13.47 -8.83 2.03
CA LEU A 131 13.97 -9.93 1.20
C LEU A 131 14.87 -9.43 0.08
N GLU A 132 14.51 -8.34 -0.59
CA GLU A 132 15.35 -7.68 -1.62
C GLU A 132 16.72 -7.29 -1.06
N ILE A 133 16.76 -6.69 0.14
CA ILE A 133 18.04 -6.32 0.79
C ILE A 133 18.89 -7.55 1.13
N ILE A 134 18.25 -8.65 1.56
CA ILE A 134 18.96 -9.90 1.86
C ILE A 134 19.57 -10.50 0.58
N ASP A 135 18.82 -10.49 -0.51
CA ASP A 135 19.28 -10.98 -1.81
C ASP A 135 20.47 -10.16 -2.35
N GLU A 136 20.40 -8.83 -2.27
CA GLU A 136 21.52 -7.93 -2.61
C GLU A 136 22.77 -8.22 -1.77
N ASN A 137 22.62 -8.49 -0.48
CA ASN A 137 23.75 -8.83 0.39
C ASN A 137 24.36 -10.20 0.05
N ILE A 138 23.52 -11.21 -0.23
CA ILE A 138 23.97 -12.55 -0.60
C ILE A 138 24.71 -12.51 -1.94
N THR A 139 24.17 -11.83 -2.94
CA THR A 139 24.80 -11.67 -4.25
C THR A 139 26.16 -10.96 -4.14
N HIS A 140 26.25 -9.92 -3.30
CA HIS A 140 27.52 -9.24 -3.01
C HIS A 140 28.56 -10.17 -2.34
N GLU A 141 28.15 -10.94 -1.33
CA GLU A 141 29.05 -11.90 -0.66
C GLU A 141 29.52 -13.02 -1.60
N ILE A 142 28.64 -13.55 -2.45
CA ILE A 142 29.00 -14.52 -3.50
C ILE A 142 30.03 -13.91 -4.45
N GLY A 143 29.85 -12.66 -4.87
CA GLY A 143 30.81 -11.94 -5.71
C GLY A 143 32.20 -11.83 -5.08
N LYS A 144 32.27 -11.49 -3.78
CA LYS A 144 33.55 -11.45 -3.03
C LYS A 144 34.21 -12.82 -2.95
N LEU A 145 33.44 -13.88 -2.67
CA LEU A 145 33.95 -15.24 -2.58
C LEU A 145 34.50 -15.72 -3.93
N ASN A 146 33.79 -15.45 -5.03
CA ASN A 146 34.25 -15.80 -6.37
C ASN A 146 35.58 -15.11 -6.72
N GLN A 147 35.72 -13.81 -6.43
CA GLN A 147 37.00 -13.11 -6.61
C GLN A 147 38.13 -13.72 -5.76
N LYS A 148 37.83 -14.14 -4.53
CA LYS A 148 38.82 -14.79 -3.66
C LYS A 148 39.28 -16.14 -4.21
N ILE A 149 38.35 -16.94 -4.73
CA ILE A 149 38.64 -18.25 -5.36
C ILE A 149 39.52 -18.06 -6.60
N GLU A 150 39.23 -17.08 -7.45
CA GLU A 150 40.07 -16.76 -8.62
C GLU A 150 41.49 -16.39 -8.22
N ASN A 151 41.65 -15.54 -7.20
CA ASN A 151 42.97 -15.12 -6.72
C ASN A 151 43.78 -16.28 -6.09
N GLU A 152 43.13 -17.24 -5.43
CA GLU A 152 43.79 -18.43 -4.88
C GLU A 152 44.24 -19.41 -5.98
N LYS A 153 43.43 -19.59 -7.04
CA LYS A 153 43.82 -20.42 -8.20
C LYS A 153 45.06 -19.89 -8.92
N VAL A 154 45.17 -18.56 -9.06
CA VAL A 154 46.34 -17.91 -9.69
C VAL A 154 47.61 -18.12 -8.86
N LYS A 155 47.52 -18.05 -7.53
CA LYS A 155 48.64 -18.32 -6.60
C LYS A 155 49.11 -19.77 -6.63
N ALA A 156 48.20 -20.73 -6.78
CA ALA A 156 48.55 -22.14 -6.86
C ALA A 156 49.39 -22.46 -8.12
N LEU A 157 49.07 -21.82 -9.26
CA LEU A 157 49.80 -22.00 -10.52
C LEU A 157 51.19 -21.34 -10.53
N SER A 158 51.40 -20.26 -9.74
CA SER A 158 52.70 -19.58 -9.66
C SER A 158 53.71 -20.25 -8.71
N THR A 159 53.29 -21.24 -7.90
CA THR A 159 54.14 -21.88 -6.87
C THR A 159 54.68 -23.25 -7.30
N SER A 160 54.35 -23.71 -8.52
CA SER A 160 54.78 -25.02 -9.07
C SER A 160 56.01 -24.98 -10.00
N TYR A 161 56.91 -24.02 -9.83
CA TYR A 161 58.23 -23.99 -10.50
C TYR A 161 59.36 -24.10 -9.48
#